data_AF-A0A1D2AHV7-F1
#
_entry.id   AF-A0A1D2AHV7-F1
#
_cell.length_a   1.000
_cell.length_b   1.000
_cell.length_c   1.000
_cell.angle_alpha   90.00
_cell.angle_beta   90.00
_cell.angle_gamma   90.00
#
_symmetry.space_group_name_H-M   'P 1'
#
loop_
_entity.id
_entity.type
_entity.pdbx_description
1 polymer ?
#
loop_
_entity_poly.entity_id
_entity_poly.type
_entity_poly.pdbx_seq_one_letter_code
_entity_poly.pdbx_strand_id
1 'polypeptide(L)'
;FFQEACDVESPEEHFSVDSYTDAAMLSPPMITLTLQELHDMHQLLLEHRTDVAPEQYDPLHPILDDIGKVPSEEELLGGAIHEIPPRTLANTEICLTLIRRFKEDEDKAQQLYNEAKQAVIELIRGRPTALTIREVIHRQVTNEEEALYSATYPSTTSKGTLVEVQRKALDALDAL
;
A
#
# COMPACT_ATOMS: atom_id res chain seq x y z
N PHE A 1 -10.57 -26.38 29.91
CA PHE A 1 -9.41 -25.58 30.36
C PHE A 1 -8.43 -25.31 29.22
N PHE A 2 -7.50 -26.20 28.83
CA PHE A 2 -6.53 -25.87 27.76
C PHE A 2 -7.16 -25.72 26.36
N GLN A 3 -8.15 -26.55 26.00
CA GLN A 3 -8.91 -26.37 24.75
C GLN A 3 -9.69 -25.05 24.70
N GLU A 4 -10.21 -24.63 25.85
CA GLU A 4 -11.00 -23.40 25.99
C GLU A 4 -10.11 -22.14 25.95
N ALA A 5 -8.82 -22.29 26.30
CA ALA A 5 -7.82 -21.24 26.10
C ALA A 5 -7.32 -21.15 24.64
N CYS A 6 -7.57 -22.18 23.82
CA CYS A 6 -7.26 -22.18 22.39
C CYS A 6 -8.43 -21.71 21.52
N ASP A 7 -9.63 -21.57 22.10
CA ASP A 7 -10.82 -21.05 21.43
C ASP A 7 -10.78 -19.51 21.46
N VAL A 8 -9.88 -18.95 20.65
CA VAL A 8 -9.68 -17.52 20.51
C VAL A 8 -10.00 -17.08 19.09
N GLU A 9 -10.51 -15.86 19.00
CA GLU A 9 -10.78 -15.17 17.74
C GLU A 9 -9.51 -15.04 16.89
N SER A 10 -9.66 -15.02 15.57
CA SER A 10 -8.51 -14.85 14.69
C SER A 10 -7.89 -13.46 14.86
N PRO A 11 -6.58 -13.27 14.60
CA PRO A 11 -5.95 -11.96 14.67
C PRO A 11 -6.64 -10.91 13.79
N GLU A 12 -7.12 -11.30 12.62
CA GLU A 12 -7.81 -10.42 11.66
C GLU A 12 -9.14 -9.93 12.23
N GLU A 13 -9.93 -10.82 12.83
CA GLU A 13 -11.21 -10.48 13.47
C GLU A 13 -10.96 -9.62 14.73
N HIS A 14 -10.00 -10.03 15.56
CA HIS A 14 -9.69 -9.35 16.83
C HIS A 14 -9.16 -7.92 16.64
N PHE A 15 -8.25 -7.72 15.68
CA PHE A 15 -7.69 -6.40 15.37
C PHE A 15 -8.50 -5.65 14.30
N SER A 16 -9.57 -6.25 13.78
CA SER A 16 -10.38 -5.71 12.68
C SER A 16 -9.53 -5.27 11.48
N VAL A 17 -8.50 -6.08 11.17
CA VAL A 17 -7.57 -5.83 10.07
C VAL A 17 -8.08 -6.56 8.83
N ASP A 18 -8.30 -5.80 7.77
CA ASP A 18 -8.64 -6.29 6.44
C ASP A 18 -7.55 -5.94 5.42
N SER A 19 -7.72 -6.43 4.18
CA SER A 19 -6.81 -6.17 3.06
C SER A 19 -6.68 -4.68 2.67
N TYR A 20 -7.54 -3.81 3.19
CA TYR A 20 -7.54 -2.37 2.92
C TYR A 20 -7.02 -1.54 4.09
N THR A 21 -6.83 -2.15 5.26
CA THR A 21 -6.41 -1.47 6.48
C THR A 21 -5.04 -0.81 6.30
N ASP A 22 -4.14 -1.47 5.57
CA ASP A 22 -2.81 -0.93 5.25
C ASP A 22 -2.90 0.24 4.24
N ALA A 23 -3.83 0.19 3.29
CA ALA A 23 -4.11 1.30 2.36
C ALA A 23 -4.85 2.48 3.02
N ALA A 24 -5.55 2.24 4.13
CA ALA A 24 -6.26 3.23 4.91
C ALA A 24 -5.38 3.91 5.98
N MET A 25 -4.19 3.38 6.27
CA MET A 25 -3.21 4.01 7.16
C MET A 25 -2.72 5.33 6.55
N LEU A 26 -3.17 6.45 7.12
CA LEU A 26 -2.83 7.80 6.65
C LEU A 26 -1.39 8.22 7.03
N SER A 27 -0.77 7.54 7.99
CA SER A 27 0.57 7.85 8.49
C SER A 27 1.56 6.74 8.15
N PRO A 28 2.79 7.08 7.71
CA PRO A 28 3.83 6.08 7.50
C PRO A 28 4.17 5.38 8.83
N PRO A 29 4.43 4.05 8.81
CA PRO A 29 4.80 3.33 10.01
C PRO A 29 6.13 3.87 10.56
N MET A 30 6.20 3.99 11.88
CA MET A 30 7.37 4.48 12.59
C MET A 30 7.91 3.37 13.48
N ILE A 31 9.19 3.05 13.33
CA ILE A 31 9.87 2.06 14.17
C ILE A 31 10.96 2.73 14.98
N THR A 32 11.07 2.33 16.25
CA THR A 32 12.11 2.81 17.16
C THR A 32 12.92 1.60 17.59
N LEU A 33 14.23 1.70 17.43
CA LEU A 33 15.19 0.65 17.77
C LEU A 33 16.58 1.26 17.99
N THR A 34 17.48 0.52 18.61
CA THR A 34 18.88 0.94 18.83
C THR A 34 19.76 0.65 17.62
N LEU A 35 20.89 1.34 17.50
CA LEU A 35 21.88 1.05 16.46
C LEU A 35 22.41 -0.39 16.53
N GLN A 36 22.58 -0.93 17.74
CA GLN A 36 22.97 -2.33 17.93
C GLN A 36 21.91 -3.28 17.37
N GLU A 37 20.63 -3.07 17.69
CA GLU A 37 19.54 -3.90 17.18
C GLU A 37 19.45 -3.84 15.65
N LEU A 38 19.66 -2.66 15.05
CA LEU A 38 19.72 -2.53 13.59
C LEU A 38 20.85 -3.37 12.98
N HIS A 39 22.05 -3.26 13.55
CA HIS A 39 23.23 -3.98 13.11
C HIS A 39 23.01 -5.50 13.23
N ASP A 40 22.56 -5.96 14.40
CA ASP A 40 22.34 -7.38 14.68
C ASP A 40 21.27 -7.97 13.77
N MET A 41 20.19 -7.23 13.51
CA MET A 41 19.15 -7.64 12.57
C MET A 41 19.70 -7.79 11.14
N HIS A 42 20.49 -6.84 10.66
CA HIS A 42 21.10 -6.92 9.32
C HIS A 42 22.07 -8.09 9.23
N GLN A 43 22.89 -8.29 10.25
CA GLN A 43 23.81 -9.42 10.32
C GLN A 43 23.04 -10.76 10.27
N LEU A 44 22.01 -10.92 11.10
CA LEU A 44 21.23 -12.14 11.18
C LEU A 44 20.53 -12.47 9.85
N LEU A 45 19.99 -11.45 9.17
CA LEU A 45 19.35 -11.62 7.86
C LEU A 45 20.35 -12.06 6.76
N LEU A 46 21.59 -11.56 6.80
CA LEU A 46 22.62 -11.98 5.86
C LEU A 46 23.12 -13.41 6.14
N GLU A 47 23.31 -13.76 7.41
CA GLU A 47 23.77 -15.09 7.84
C GLU A 47 22.74 -16.18 7.51
N HIS A 48 21.45 -15.89 7.70
CA HIS A 48 20.35 -16.85 7.60
C HIS A 48 19.43 -16.60 6.40
N ARG A 49 19.95 -16.00 5.33
CA ARG A 49 19.16 -15.58 4.15
C ARG A 49 18.29 -16.71 3.56
N THR A 50 18.83 -17.92 3.49
CA THR A 50 18.16 -19.11 2.94
C THR A 50 17.16 -19.75 3.91
N ASP A 51 17.32 -19.50 5.22
CA ASP A 51 16.41 -20.02 6.24
C ASP A 51 15.15 -19.16 6.33
N VAL A 52 15.32 -17.84 6.16
CA VAL A 52 14.23 -16.85 6.17
C VAL A 52 13.51 -16.79 4.83
N ALA A 53 14.27 -16.82 3.72
CA ALA A 53 13.74 -16.78 2.35
C ALA A 53 14.32 -17.95 1.55
N PRO A 54 13.69 -19.15 1.60
CA PRO A 54 14.18 -20.34 0.90
C PRO A 54 13.90 -20.30 -0.62
N GLU A 55 12.96 -19.45 -1.07
CA GLU A 55 12.60 -19.35 -2.47
C GLU A 55 13.59 -18.50 -3.26
N GLN A 56 14.07 -19.02 -4.39
CA GLN A 56 15.09 -18.35 -5.22
C GLN A 56 14.65 -16.99 -5.80
N TYR A 57 13.34 -16.74 -5.85
CA TYR A 57 12.73 -15.53 -6.39
C TYR A 57 12.06 -14.67 -5.31
N ASP A 58 12.44 -14.86 -4.05
CA ASP A 58 11.90 -14.07 -2.95
C ASP A 58 12.28 -12.59 -3.09
N PRO A 59 11.34 -11.64 -2.93
CA PRO A 59 11.62 -10.20 -3.01
C PRO A 59 12.66 -9.71 -1.99
N LEU A 60 12.90 -10.43 -0.90
CA LEU A 60 13.95 -10.11 0.08
C LEU A 60 15.35 -10.18 -0.52
N HIS A 61 15.57 -11.07 -1.49
CA HIS A 61 16.88 -11.29 -2.10
C HIS A 61 17.47 -10.02 -2.76
N PRO A 62 16.80 -9.38 -3.73
CA PRO A 62 17.32 -8.15 -4.32
C PRO A 62 17.45 -7.01 -3.31
N ILE A 63 16.58 -6.95 -2.28
CA ILE A 63 16.66 -5.94 -1.22
C ILE A 63 17.96 -6.08 -0.43
N LEU A 64 18.30 -7.30 0.01
CA LEU A 64 19.54 -7.55 0.73
C LEU A 64 20.78 -7.32 -0.13
N ASP A 65 20.70 -7.61 -1.43
CA ASP A 65 21.79 -7.36 -2.38
C ASP A 65 22.03 -5.84 -2.57
N ASP A 66 20.96 -5.03 -2.62
CA ASP A 66 21.04 -3.57 -2.70
C ASP A 66 21.59 -2.91 -1.42
N ILE A 67 21.22 -3.46 -0.24
CA ILE A 67 21.71 -2.96 1.06
C ILE A 67 23.19 -3.33 1.25
N GLY A 68 23.60 -4.52 0.78
CA GLY A 68 24.97 -4.98 0.84
C GLY A 68 25.43 -5.43 2.23
N LYS A 69 26.71 -5.19 2.54
CA LYS A 69 27.33 -5.61 3.81
C LYS A 69 26.76 -4.82 4.99
N VAL A 70 26.87 -5.41 6.18
CA VAL A 70 26.52 -4.71 7.43
C VAL A 70 27.42 -3.47 7.58
N PRO A 71 26.84 -2.27 7.73
CA PRO A 71 27.60 -1.06 7.98
C PRO A 71 28.09 -1.02 9.42
N SER A 72 29.26 -0.42 9.65
CA SER A 72 29.72 -0.15 11.03
C SER A 72 28.81 0.86 11.72
N GLU A 73 28.78 0.87 13.06
CA GLU A 73 28.02 1.87 13.83
C GLU A 73 28.43 3.31 13.47
N GLU A 74 29.68 3.46 13.04
CA GLU A 74 30.22 4.74 12.57
C GLU A 74 29.67 5.20 11.23
N GLU A 75 29.47 4.27 10.31
CA GLU A 75 28.91 4.52 8.98
C GLU A 75 27.42 4.87 9.10
N LEU A 76 26.71 4.24 10.05
CA LEU A 76 25.30 4.52 10.34
C LEU A 76 25.05 5.95 10.85
N LEU A 77 26.01 6.53 11.59
CA LEU A 77 25.91 7.87 12.17
C LEU A 77 26.59 8.97 11.34
N GLY A 78 27.16 8.63 10.19
CA GLY A 78 27.70 9.62 9.24
C GLY A 78 28.89 10.44 9.77
N GLY A 79 29.76 9.86 10.61
CA GLY A 79 31.01 10.49 11.03
C GLY A 79 30.90 11.57 12.13
N ALA A 80 29.73 11.77 12.73
CA ALA A 80 29.50 12.72 13.84
C ALA A 80 30.04 12.26 15.23
N ILE A 81 31.12 11.48 15.25
CA ILE A 81 31.41 10.50 16.32
C ILE A 81 32.67 10.81 17.13
N HIS A 82 33.42 11.84 16.76
CA HIS A 82 34.74 12.10 17.36
C HIS A 82 34.70 12.34 18.89
N GLU A 83 33.52 12.50 19.49
CA GLU A 83 33.34 12.81 20.91
C GLU A 83 32.52 11.78 21.69
N ILE A 84 31.96 10.74 21.05
CA ILE A 84 31.00 9.82 21.70
C ILE A 84 31.65 8.44 21.91
N PRO A 85 31.70 7.91 23.15
CA PRO A 85 32.31 6.60 23.38
C PRO A 85 31.51 5.46 22.70
N PRO A 86 32.17 4.38 22.25
CA PRO A 86 31.54 3.32 21.43
C PRO A 86 30.36 2.62 22.13
N ARG A 87 30.47 2.40 23.44
CA ARG A 87 29.38 1.83 24.26
C ARG A 87 28.10 2.69 24.29
N THR A 88 28.21 4.00 24.08
CA THR A 88 27.03 4.89 23.99
C THR A 88 26.48 4.96 22.57
N LEU A 89 27.30 4.66 21.56
CA LEU A 89 26.86 4.59 20.16
C LEU A 89 25.93 3.39 19.94
N ALA A 90 26.33 2.20 20.38
CA ALA A 90 25.52 0.98 20.25
C ALA A 90 24.11 1.14 20.87
N ASN A 91 24.01 1.81 22.02
CA ASN A 91 22.76 2.05 22.74
C ASN A 91 21.98 3.28 22.23
N THR A 92 22.43 3.92 21.15
CA THR A 92 21.74 5.09 20.61
C THR A 92 20.43 4.64 19.95
N GLU A 93 19.31 5.15 20.45
CA GLU A 93 17.99 4.94 19.85
C GLU A 93 17.84 5.78 18.58
N ILE A 94 17.35 5.15 17.53
CA ILE A 94 16.98 5.77 16.27
C ILE A 94 15.49 5.56 16.01
N CYS A 95 14.89 6.58 15.39
CA CYS A 95 13.49 6.55 14.99
C CYS A 95 13.43 6.62 13.47
N LEU A 96 12.93 5.56 12.85
CA LEU A 96 12.85 5.42 11.41
C LEU A 96 11.40 5.50 10.97
N THR A 97 11.12 6.42 10.07
CA THR A 97 9.84 6.45 9.35
C THR A 97 9.97 5.60 8.10
N LEU A 98 9.19 4.53 8.02
CA LEU A 98 9.23 3.56 6.94
C LEU A 98 8.43 4.09 5.74
N ILE A 99 9.06 4.07 4.57
CA ILE A 99 8.45 4.45 3.32
C ILE A 99 8.55 3.26 2.38
N ARG A 100 7.42 2.84 1.80
CA ARG A 100 7.36 1.71 0.88
C ARG A 100 8.18 2.03 -0.38
N ARG A 101 9.24 1.26 -0.63
CA ARG A 101 10.19 1.48 -1.73
C ARG A 101 9.92 0.60 -2.96
N PHE A 102 9.33 -0.59 -2.75
CA PHE A 102 9.04 -1.57 -3.80
C PHE A 102 7.53 -1.57 -4.07
N LYS A 103 7.14 -1.22 -5.31
CA LYS A 103 5.78 -0.81 -5.68
C LYS A 103 5.22 -1.52 -6.91
N GLU A 104 5.98 -2.40 -7.55
CA GLU A 104 5.87 -2.55 -9.00
C GLU A 104 4.63 -3.28 -9.54
N ASP A 105 3.95 -4.12 -8.73
CA ASP A 105 2.75 -4.85 -9.18
C ASP A 105 1.47 -4.59 -8.36
N GLU A 106 1.56 -4.43 -7.03
CA GLU A 106 0.39 -4.02 -6.23
C GLU A 106 -0.12 -2.64 -6.62
N ASP A 107 0.76 -1.68 -6.94
CA ASP A 107 0.31 -0.32 -7.28
C ASP A 107 -0.48 -0.31 -8.59
N LYS A 108 -0.19 -1.18 -9.57
CA LYS A 108 -0.95 -1.22 -10.83
C LYS A 108 -2.34 -1.80 -10.61
N ALA A 109 -2.44 -2.93 -9.91
CA ALA A 109 -3.73 -3.53 -9.58
C ALA A 109 -4.57 -2.59 -8.70
N GLN A 110 -3.94 -1.96 -7.69
CA GLN A 110 -4.59 -0.99 -6.82
C GLN A 110 -4.97 0.30 -7.57
N GLN A 111 -4.15 0.77 -8.50
CA GLN A 111 -4.46 1.90 -9.35
C GLN A 111 -5.64 1.57 -10.27
N LEU A 112 -5.64 0.41 -10.93
CA LEU A 112 -6.75 -0.07 -11.74
C LEU A 112 -8.04 -0.19 -10.92
N TYR A 113 -7.96 -0.73 -9.70
CA TYR A 113 -9.10 -0.82 -8.78
C TYR A 113 -9.62 0.56 -8.38
N ASN A 114 -8.72 1.50 -8.04
CA ASN A 114 -9.09 2.87 -7.70
C ASN A 114 -9.69 3.62 -8.90
N GLU A 115 -9.17 3.41 -10.11
CA GLU A 115 -9.71 3.97 -11.35
C GLU A 115 -11.10 3.40 -11.65
N ALA A 116 -11.29 2.08 -11.53
CA ALA A 116 -12.59 1.44 -11.71
C ALA A 116 -13.62 1.92 -10.67
N LYS A 117 -13.23 1.96 -9.38
CA LYS A 117 -14.07 2.47 -8.29
C LYS A 117 -14.49 3.91 -8.53
N GLN A 118 -13.55 4.77 -8.91
CA GLN A 118 -13.82 6.18 -9.16
C GLN A 118 -14.76 6.35 -10.36
N ALA A 119 -14.54 5.60 -11.44
CA ALA A 119 -15.41 5.62 -12.63
C ALA A 119 -16.83 5.14 -12.31
N VAL A 120 -16.97 4.08 -11.51
CA VAL A 120 -18.28 3.57 -11.08
C VAL A 120 -19.00 4.57 -10.16
N ILE A 121 -18.31 5.19 -9.21
CA ILE A 121 -18.90 6.22 -8.35
C ILE A 121 -19.41 7.41 -9.19
N GLU A 122 -18.65 7.81 -10.21
CA GLU A 122 -19.06 8.89 -11.12
C GLU A 122 -20.28 8.50 -11.96
N LEU A 123 -20.38 7.25 -12.42
CA LEU A 123 -21.58 6.74 -13.09
C LEU A 123 -22.80 6.73 -12.16
N ILE A 124 -22.65 6.32 -10.90
CA ILE A 124 -23.74 6.32 -9.93
C ILE A 124 -24.27 7.76 -9.75
N ARG A 125 -23.37 8.74 -9.65
CA ARG A 125 -23.73 10.16 -9.50
C ARG A 125 -24.36 10.75 -10.75
N GLY A 126 -23.90 10.35 -11.93
CA GLY A 126 -24.41 10.81 -13.23
C GLY A 126 -25.72 10.14 -13.67
N ARG A 127 -26.12 9.04 -13.03
CA ARG A 127 -27.29 8.23 -13.41
C ARG A 127 -28.27 8.07 -12.24
N PRO A 128 -28.98 9.13 -11.85
CA PRO A 128 -29.96 9.05 -10.77
C PRO A 128 -31.15 8.12 -11.10
N THR A 129 -31.35 7.77 -12.38
CA THR A 129 -32.46 6.91 -12.82
C THR A 129 -32.14 5.42 -12.81
N ALA A 130 -30.88 5.03 -12.56
CA ALA A 130 -30.48 3.63 -12.46
C ALA A 130 -30.74 3.12 -11.04
N LEU A 131 -31.45 2.00 -10.92
CA LEU A 131 -31.86 1.44 -9.62
C LEU A 131 -30.91 0.34 -9.15
N THR A 132 -30.11 -0.23 -10.06
CA THR A 132 -29.14 -1.28 -9.76
C THR A 132 -27.78 -0.97 -10.33
N ILE A 133 -26.71 -1.46 -9.70
CA ILE A 133 -25.32 -1.29 -10.18
C ILE A 133 -25.14 -1.87 -11.59
N ARG A 134 -25.86 -2.97 -11.91
CA ARG A 134 -25.84 -3.54 -13.25
C ARG A 134 -26.35 -2.55 -14.30
N GLU A 135 -27.43 -1.82 -14.01
CA GLU A 135 -27.95 -0.78 -14.89
C GLU A 135 -27.00 0.42 -14.97
N VAL A 136 -26.40 0.82 -13.84
CA VAL A 136 -25.41 1.91 -13.80
C VAL A 136 -24.25 1.63 -14.76
N ILE A 137 -23.79 0.38 -14.87
CA ILE A 137 -22.63 0.01 -15.69
C ILE A 137 -23.01 -0.30 -17.14
N HIS A 138 -24.11 -1.04 -17.38
CA HIS A 138 -24.40 -1.63 -18.69
C HIS A 138 -25.48 -0.90 -19.50
N ARG A 139 -26.34 -0.09 -18.87
CA ARG A 139 -27.39 0.64 -19.58
C ARG A 139 -26.78 1.74 -20.45
N GLN A 140 -27.30 1.98 -21.66
CA GLN A 140 -26.84 3.11 -22.47
C GLN A 140 -27.15 4.44 -21.76
N VAL A 141 -26.23 5.41 -21.85
CA VAL A 141 -26.44 6.78 -21.37
C VAL A 141 -27.62 7.39 -22.13
N THR A 142 -28.59 7.96 -21.41
CA THR A 142 -29.66 8.74 -22.04
C THR A 142 -29.24 10.20 -22.22
N ASN A 143 -29.83 10.90 -23.20
CA ASN A 143 -29.53 12.31 -23.45
C ASN A 143 -29.83 13.21 -22.23
N GLU A 144 -30.81 12.82 -21.40
CA GLU A 144 -31.16 13.53 -20.16
C GLU A 144 -30.07 13.38 -19.09
N GLU A 145 -29.49 12.18 -18.95
CA GLU A 145 -28.39 11.92 -18.02
C GLU A 145 -27.09 12.62 -18.45
N GLU A 146 -26.80 12.66 -19.76
CA GLU A 146 -25.67 13.41 -20.30
C GLU A 146 -25.83 14.93 -20.08
N ALA A 147 -27.04 15.46 -20.26
CA ALA A 147 -27.34 16.86 -19.98
C ALA A 147 -27.18 17.20 -18.49
N LEU A 148 -27.65 16.30 -17.60
CA LEU A 148 -27.51 16.47 -16.16
C LEU A 148 -26.03 16.41 -15.72
N TYR A 149 -25.27 15.49 -16.30
CA TYR A 149 -23.84 15.33 -16.03
C TYR A 149 -23.04 16.54 -16.50
N SER A 150 -23.28 17.02 -17.74
CA SER A 150 -22.61 18.21 -18.28
C SER A 150 -22.97 19.50 -17.53
N ALA A 151 -24.20 19.61 -17.02
CA ALA A 151 -24.62 20.72 -16.16
C ALA A 151 -23.93 20.69 -14.79
N THR A 152 -23.64 19.50 -14.26
CA THR A 152 -22.98 19.30 -12.95
C THR A 152 -21.46 19.43 -13.06
N TYR A 153 -20.88 19.04 -14.21
CA TYR A 153 -19.46 19.04 -14.50
C TYR A 153 -19.16 19.79 -15.82
N PRO A 154 -19.22 21.13 -15.82
CA PRO A 154 -18.88 21.91 -17.01
C PRO A 154 -17.41 21.70 -17.40
N SER A 155 -17.13 21.80 -18.70
CA SER A 155 -15.92 21.38 -19.44
C SER A 155 -14.56 21.95 -18.99
N THR A 156 -14.45 22.57 -17.82
CA THR A 156 -13.20 23.03 -17.21
C THR A 156 -12.54 21.97 -16.32
N THR A 157 -13.24 20.88 -16.00
CA THR A 157 -12.68 19.72 -15.30
C THR A 157 -12.44 18.62 -16.35
N SER A 158 -11.24 18.03 -16.40
CA SER A 158 -10.76 17.14 -17.47
C SER A 158 -11.47 15.76 -17.57
N LYS A 159 -12.77 15.66 -17.28
CA LYS A 159 -13.49 14.40 -17.04
C LYS A 159 -14.33 13.85 -18.22
N GLY A 160 -14.37 14.55 -19.36
CA GLY A 160 -15.03 14.02 -20.57
C GLY A 160 -16.57 13.96 -20.48
N THR A 161 -17.19 13.22 -21.40
CA THR A 161 -18.64 12.96 -21.47
C THR A 161 -19.05 11.78 -20.57
N LEU A 162 -20.32 11.70 -20.16
CA LEU A 162 -20.79 10.57 -19.34
C LEU A 162 -20.69 9.24 -20.10
N VAL A 163 -20.79 9.27 -21.43
CA VAL A 163 -20.50 8.12 -22.31
C VAL A 163 -19.04 7.67 -22.22
N GLU A 164 -18.09 8.62 -22.21
CA GLU A 164 -16.66 8.30 -22.06
C GLU A 164 -16.36 7.73 -20.68
N VAL A 165 -17.00 8.25 -19.62
CA VAL A 165 -16.91 7.71 -18.26
C VAL A 165 -17.46 6.29 -18.21
N GLN A 166 -18.58 6.02 -18.89
CA GLN A 166 -19.14 4.66 -18.99
C GLN A 166 -18.16 3.70 -19.67
N ARG A 167 -17.60 4.10 -20.81
CA ARG A 167 -16.61 3.28 -21.53
C ARG A 167 -15.39 3.01 -20.66
N LYS A 168 -14.86 4.04 -19.99
CA LYS A 168 -13.71 3.90 -19.11
C LYS A 168 -14.00 2.96 -17.93
N ALA A 169 -15.20 3.01 -17.35
CA ALA A 169 -15.58 2.10 -16.28
C ALA A 169 -15.65 0.63 -16.75
N LEU A 170 -16.21 0.38 -17.95
CA LEU A 170 -16.25 -0.96 -18.54
C LEU A 170 -14.83 -1.47 -18.83
N ASP A 171 -14.01 -0.68 -19.51
CA ASP A 171 -12.62 -1.04 -19.83
C ASP A 171 -11.80 -1.33 -18.55
N ALA A 172 -11.99 -0.56 -17.48
CA ALA A 172 -11.30 -0.76 -16.21
C ALA A 172 -11.80 -1.99 -15.44
N LEU A 173 -13.10 -2.31 -15.51
CA LEU A 173 -13.68 -3.51 -14.89
C LEU A 173 -13.30 -4.78 -15.65
N ASP A 174 -13.15 -4.72 -16.96
CA ASP A 174 -12.68 -5.84 -17.79
C ASP A 174 -11.16 -6.10 -17.63
N ALA A 175 -10.42 -5.09 -17.20
CA ALA A 175 -8.96 -5.17 -16.96
C ALA A 175 -8.59 -5.60 -15.52
N LEU A 176 -9.56 -5.71 -14.62
CA LEU A 176 -9.42 -6.22 -13.24
C LEU A 176 -9.68 -7.73 -13.20
#